data_AF-A0A660V7X5-F1
#
_entry.id   AF-A0A660V7X5-F1
#
_cell.length_a   1.000
_cell.length_b   1.000
_cell.length_c   1.000
_cell.angle_alpha   90.00
_cell.angle_beta   90.00
_cell.angle_gamma   90.00
#
_symmetry.space_group_name_H-M   'P 1'
#
loop_
_entity.id
_entity.type
_entity.pdbx_description
1 polymer ?
#
loop_
_entity_poly.entity_id
_entity_poly.type
_entity_poly.pdbx_seq_one_letter_code
_entity_poly.pdbx_strand_id
1 'polypeptide(L)'
;IRCDKPSVSELHPTMKPISLIQRCIEWSSRPKQLIIDPFGGSGSTLIAAEKTRRTCYTIEMDPHYCDVIIKRWEDYTGKQAVQLNDLGENTE
;
A
#
# COMPACT_ATOMS: atom_id res chain seq x y z
N ILE A 1 -21.37 -2.17 -4.89
CA ILE A 1 -20.30 -1.39 -5.56
C ILE A 1 -19.91 -2.17 -6.81
N ARG A 2 -20.11 -1.62 -8.01
CA ARG A 2 -19.49 -2.17 -9.22
C ARG A 2 -18.14 -1.50 -9.41
N CYS A 3 -17.09 -2.29 -9.51
CA CYS A 3 -15.76 -1.86 -9.86
C CYS A 3 -15.25 -2.84 -10.88
N ASP A 4 -14.86 -2.35 -12.06
CA ASP A 4 -14.37 -3.23 -13.11
C ASP A 4 -13.07 -3.88 -12.64
N LYS A 5 -13.03 -5.21 -12.68
CA LYS A 5 -11.85 -5.98 -12.32
C LYS A 5 -10.92 -5.97 -13.54
N PRO A 6 -9.66 -5.49 -13.42
CA PRO A 6 -8.69 -5.68 -14.49
C PRO A 6 -8.49 -7.18 -14.71
N SER A 7 -8.53 -7.62 -15.97
CA SER A 7 -8.48 -9.03 -16.36
C SER A 7 -7.12 -9.68 -16.05
N VAL A 8 -6.03 -8.91 -16.08
CA VAL A 8 -4.68 -9.33 -15.72
C VAL A 8 -3.93 -8.12 -15.13
N SER A 9 -3.10 -8.35 -14.11
CA SER A 9 -2.16 -7.35 -13.60
C SER A 9 -0.77 -7.98 -13.61
N GLU A 10 0.15 -7.42 -14.40
CA GLU A 10 1.53 -7.90 -14.54
C GLU A 10 2.29 -7.92 -13.19
N LEU A 11 1.86 -7.08 -12.24
CA LEU A 11 2.48 -6.94 -10.92
C LEU A 11 2.01 -7.99 -9.89
N HIS A 12 0.78 -8.53 -10.03
CA HIS A 12 0.25 -9.55 -9.12
C HIS A 12 -1.04 -10.17 -9.69
N PRO A 13 -1.16 -11.51 -9.74
CA PRO A 13 -2.27 -12.21 -10.41
C PRO A 13 -3.66 -11.87 -9.85
N THR A 14 -3.77 -11.45 -8.58
CA THR A 14 -5.05 -11.14 -7.91
C THR A 14 -5.20 -9.69 -7.43
N MET A 15 -4.55 -8.73 -8.09
CA MET A 15 -4.64 -7.32 -7.70
C MET A 15 -6.10 -6.84 -7.60
N LYS A 16 -6.45 -6.26 -6.44
CA LYS A 16 -7.76 -5.61 -6.23
C LYS A 16 -7.71 -4.19 -6.81
N PRO A 17 -8.80 -3.69 -7.40
CA PRO A 17 -8.86 -2.31 -7.86
C PRO A 17 -8.64 -1.32 -6.70
N ILE A 18 -7.75 -0.33 -6.89
CA ILE A 18 -7.45 0.67 -5.85
C ILE A 18 -8.71 1.45 -5.45
N SER A 19 -9.58 1.79 -6.40
CA SER A 19 -10.83 2.52 -6.15
C SER A 19 -11.77 1.80 -5.20
N LEU A 20 -11.77 0.47 -5.21
CA LEU A 20 -12.54 -0.33 -4.26
C LEU A 20 -11.99 -0.16 -2.84
N ILE A 21 -10.67 -0.29 -2.67
CA ILE A 21 -10.02 -0.19 -1.36
C ILE A 21 -10.13 1.24 -0.81
N GLN A 22 -9.90 2.24 -1.67
CA GLN A 22 -10.06 3.65 -1.31
C GLN A 22 -11.44 3.94 -0.71
N ARG A 23 -12.51 3.43 -1.34
CA ARG A 23 -13.87 3.62 -0.82
C ARG A 23 -14.08 2.95 0.54
N CYS A 24 -13.52 1.75 0.74
CA CYS A 24 -13.54 1.09 2.05
C CYS A 24 -12.84 1.95 3.13
N ILE A 25 -11.64 2.46 2.82
CA ILE A 25 -10.87 3.32 3.74
C ILE A 25 -11.66 4.60 4.08
N GLU A 26 -12.30 5.23 3.09
CA GLU A 26 -13.07 6.46 3.28
C GLU A 26 -14.29 6.27 4.18
N TRP A 27 -14.96 5.11 4.11
CA TRP A 27 -16.11 4.80 4.96
C TRP A 27 -15.73 4.33 6.36
N SER A 28 -14.60 3.63 6.50
CA SER A 28 -14.19 3.01 7.76
C SER A 28 -13.21 3.85 8.58
N SER A 29 -12.68 4.96 8.04
CA SER A 29 -11.68 5.78 8.73
C SER A 29 -11.80 7.26 8.40
N ARG A 30 -11.28 8.10 9.29
CA ARG A 30 -11.05 9.53 9.06
C ARG A 30 -9.65 9.77 8.49
N PRO A 31 -9.41 10.89 7.77
CA PRO A 31 -8.07 11.28 7.35
C PRO A 31 -7.08 11.28 8.53
N LYS A 32 -5.81 10.97 8.27
CA LYS A 32 -4.71 10.82 9.25
C LYS A 32 -4.84 9.65 10.24
N GLN A 33 -5.86 8.80 10.12
CA GLN A 33 -5.92 7.56 10.89
C GLN A 33 -5.01 6.47 10.27
N LEU A 34 -4.71 5.48 11.09
CA LEU A 34 -3.87 4.35 10.73
C LEU A 34 -4.69 3.25 10.03
N ILE A 35 -4.11 2.66 9.00
CA ILE A 35 -4.60 1.48 8.29
C ILE A 35 -3.56 0.37 8.45
N ILE A 36 -4.01 -0.83 8.81
CA ILE A 36 -3.15 -2.01 8.92
C ILE A 36 -3.57 -3.00 7.84
N ASP A 37 -2.61 -3.46 7.04
CA ASP A 37 -2.80 -4.50 6.05
C ASP A 37 -1.80 -5.65 6.26
N PRO A 38 -2.21 -6.75 6.93
CA PRO A 38 -1.31 -7.87 7.20
C PRO A 38 -0.96 -8.70 5.96
N PHE A 39 -1.56 -8.40 4.79
CA PHE A 39 -1.34 -9.14 3.54
C PHE A 39 -1.14 -8.17 2.38
N GLY A 40 0.05 -7.55 2.32
CA GLY A 40 0.37 -6.47 1.39
C GLY A 40 0.18 -6.84 -0.08
N GLY A 41 0.57 -8.05 -0.50
CA GLY A 41 0.48 -8.53 -1.87
C GLY A 41 1.10 -7.54 -2.86
N SER A 42 0.27 -6.86 -3.66
CA SER A 42 0.73 -5.83 -4.62
C SER A 42 0.82 -4.41 -4.05
N GLY A 43 0.51 -4.20 -2.78
CA GLY A 43 0.54 -2.88 -2.14
C GLY A 43 -0.67 -2.00 -2.46
N SER A 44 -1.78 -2.59 -2.91
CA SER A 44 -2.96 -1.82 -3.32
C SER A 44 -3.58 -1.02 -2.15
N THR A 45 -3.51 -1.55 -0.93
CA THR A 45 -3.96 -0.86 0.29
C THR A 45 -3.05 0.31 0.66
N LEU A 46 -1.73 0.13 0.55
CA LEU A 46 -0.75 1.19 0.79
C LEU A 46 -0.99 2.39 -0.13
N ILE A 47 -1.16 2.14 -1.44
CA ILE A 47 -1.45 3.19 -2.42
C ILE A 47 -2.80 3.87 -2.15
N ALA A 48 -3.83 3.08 -1.79
CA ALA A 48 -5.14 3.64 -1.45
C ALA A 48 -5.08 4.51 -0.19
N ALA A 49 -4.33 4.11 0.83
CA ALA A 49 -4.12 4.88 2.06
C ALA A 49 -3.36 6.19 1.78
N GLU A 50 -2.31 6.14 0.97
CA GLU A 50 -1.54 7.33 0.56
C GLU A 50 -2.45 8.33 -0.18
N LYS A 51 -3.22 7.86 -1.18
CA LYS A 51 -4.23 8.66 -1.91
C LYS A 51 -5.22 9.35 -1.01
N THR A 52 -5.61 8.66 0.06
CA THR A 52 -6.64 9.11 0.99
C THR A 52 -6.05 9.87 2.19
N ARG A 53 -4.74 10.13 2.23
CA ARG A 53 -4.05 10.81 3.35
C ARG A 53 -4.21 10.08 4.69
N ARG A 54 -4.02 8.76 4.68
CA ARG A 54 -3.90 7.89 5.86
C ARG A 54 -2.49 7.31 5.92
N THR A 55 -2.03 6.97 7.12
CA THR A 55 -0.80 6.18 7.30
C THR A 55 -1.16 4.71 7.17
N CYS A 56 -0.36 3.93 6.44
CA CYS A 56 -0.57 2.50 6.31
C CYS A 56 0.67 1.74 6.79
N TYR A 57 0.45 0.75 7.65
CA TYR A 57 1.43 -0.30 7.94
C TYR A 57 0.99 -1.56 7.22
N THR A 58 1.85 -2.08 6.35
CA THR A 58 1.60 -3.29 5.60
C THR A 58 2.67 -4.33 5.88
N ILE A 59 2.27 -5.59 5.91
CA ILE A 59 3.16 -6.74 6.12
C ILE A 59 3.03 -7.63 4.89
N GLU A 60 4.16 -8.08 4.37
CA GLU A 60 4.23 -9.06 3.30
C GLU A 60 5.32 -10.08 3.63
N MET A 61 5.03 -11.35 3.34
CA MET A 61 5.89 -12.47 3.69
C MET A 61 6.87 -12.79 2.57
N ASP A 62 6.46 -12.61 1.31
CA ASP A 62 7.31 -12.86 0.15
C ASP A 62 8.18 -11.63 -0.16
N PRO A 63 9.52 -11.73 -0.06
CA PRO A 63 10.42 -10.62 -0.37
C PRO A 63 10.23 -10.04 -1.78
N HIS A 64 9.86 -10.88 -2.76
CA HIS A 64 9.61 -10.41 -4.11
C HIS A 64 8.45 -9.41 -4.15
N TYR A 65 7.39 -9.67 -3.38
CA TYR A 65 6.26 -8.76 -3.30
C TYR A 65 6.57 -7.53 -2.45
N CYS A 66 7.46 -7.62 -1.45
CA CYS A 66 7.99 -6.44 -0.77
C CYS A 66 8.65 -5.46 -1.77
N ASP A 67 9.49 -5.96 -2.67
CA ASP A 67 10.13 -5.14 -3.70
C ASP A 67 9.10 -4.50 -4.65
N VAL A 68 8.08 -5.25 -5.06
CA VAL A 68 6.97 -4.75 -5.89
C VAL A 68 6.21 -3.64 -5.17
N ILE A 69 5.91 -3.81 -3.87
CA ILE A 69 5.21 -2.81 -3.05
C ILE A 69 6.04 -1.54 -2.95
N ILE A 70 7.33 -1.66 -2.62
CA ILE A 70 8.26 -0.53 -2.49
C ILE A 70 8.31 0.24 -3.80
N LYS A 71 8.63 -0.45 -4.90
CA LYS A 71 8.76 0.17 -6.22
C LYS A 71 7.49 0.91 -6.64
N ARG A 72 6.33 0.27 -6.43
CA ARG A 72 5.03 0.84 -6.75
C ARG A 72 4.71 2.08 -5.90
N TRP A 73 5.09 2.09 -4.63
CA TRP A 73 4.89 3.25 -3.76
C TRP A 73 5.83 4.41 -4.12
N GLU A 74 7.10 4.12 -4.42
CA GLU A 74 8.06 5.12 -4.89
C GLU A 74 7.59 5.75 -6.20
N ASP A 75 7.20 4.94 -7.19
CA ASP A 75 6.71 5.42 -8.48
C ASP A 75 5.42 6.26 -8.32
N TYR A 76 4.56 5.92 -7.35
CA TYR A 76 3.33 6.66 -7.07
C TYR A 76 3.59 8.00 -6.35
N THR A 77 4.50 8.03 -5.38
CA THR A 77 4.72 9.20 -4.51
C THR A 77 5.86 10.10 -4.95
N GLY A 78 6.78 9.61 -5.79
CA GLY A 78 8.04 10.25 -6.13
C GLY A 78 9.05 10.28 -4.97
N LYS A 79 8.77 9.58 -3.85
CA LYS A 79 9.68 9.46 -2.70
C LYS A 79 10.59 8.25 -2.86
N GLN A 80 11.59 8.16 -2.00
CA GLN A 80 12.46 6.99 -1.86
C GLN A 80 12.11 6.26 -0.57
N ALA A 81 11.97 4.94 -0.65
CA ALA A 81 11.79 4.10 0.51
C ALA A 81 13.08 4.06 1.33
N VAL A 82 12.95 4.02 2.65
CA VAL A 82 14.08 3.97 3.57
C VAL A 82 13.93 2.75 4.45
N GLN A 83 14.98 1.95 4.52
CA GLN A 83 15.05 0.87 5.48
C GLN A 83 15.40 1.46 6.86
N LEU A 84 14.55 1.22 7.86
CA LEU A 84 14.73 1.83 9.18
C LEU A 84 16.06 1.46 9.85
N ASN A 85 16.60 0.27 9.56
CA ASN A 85 17.90 -0.16 10.07
C ASN A 85 19.07 0.69 9.55
N ASP A 86 18.90 1.34 8.40
CA ASP A 86 19.92 2.20 7.80
C ASP A 86 19.88 3.64 8.34
N LEU A 87 18.84 4.00 9.12
CA LEU A 87 18.69 5.33 9.71
C LEU A 87 19.51 5.55 10.99
N GLY A 88 20.19 4.52 11.47
CA GLY A 88 20.87 4.53 12.77
C GLY A 88 19.85 4.62 13.92
N GLU A 89 20.19 3.99 15.05
CA GLU A 89 19.42 4.09 16.29
C GLU A 89 19.42 5.54 16.80
N ASN A 90 18.55 6.40 16.27
CA ASN A 90 18.24 7.70 16.85
C ASN A 90 16.78 8.02 16.57
N THR A 91 15.88 7.37 17.29
CA THR A 91 14.54 7.92 17.52
C THR A 91 14.14 7.54 18.94
N GLU A 92 14.42 8.45 19.86
CA GLU A 92 13.76 8.53 21.18
C GLU A 92 12.25 8.71 21.04
#